data_AF-A0A7W8PBA2-F1
#
_entry.id   AF-A0A7W8PBA2-F1
#
_cell.length_a   1.000
_cell.length_b   1.000
_cell.length_c   1.000
_cell.angle_alpha   90.00
_cell.angle_beta   90.00
_cell.angle_gamma   90.00
#
_symmetry.space_group_name_H-M   'P 1'
#
loop_
_entity.id
_entity.type
_entity.pdbx_description
1 polymer ?
#
loop_
_entity_poly.entity_id
_entity_poly.type
_entity_poly.pdbx_seq_one_letter_code
_entity_poly.pdbx_strand_id
1 'polypeptide(L)'
;MEPKAAIPEAWVVSLFARMQAIFGARFSALWADADLDLVKRVWGEALAQVQPDDMRRAVMLLPREKRPPDLPRFLELCEPVPVAQRASFGPARLPLFERADAATVDTCMTRMRDGLAPLAGVSPSPQWAFDMLLRGTAHNGRPLGAEARRIATDAVVSAAGRACVADAPTAVRARYRAVFEAAYRARGGVPPSRVPGEDDEEPQEATL
;
A
#
# COMPACT_ATOMS: atom_id res chain seq x y z
N MET A 1 -40.68 -13.74 -16.24
CA MET A 1 -39.76 -12.98 -15.39
C MET A 1 -40.13 -13.36 -13.96
N GLU A 2 -39.42 -14.30 -13.34
CA GLU A 2 -39.79 -14.79 -12.01
C GLU A 2 -39.60 -13.67 -10.97
N PRO A 3 -40.52 -13.52 -10.00
CA PRO A 3 -40.38 -12.53 -8.94
C PRO A 3 -39.16 -12.91 -8.08
N LYS A 4 -38.07 -12.17 -8.23
CA LYS A 4 -36.91 -12.29 -7.36
C LYS A 4 -37.35 -11.94 -5.94
N ALA A 5 -37.25 -12.90 -5.03
CA ALA A 5 -37.64 -12.71 -3.64
C ALA A 5 -36.97 -11.46 -3.06
N ALA A 6 -37.73 -10.67 -2.29
CA ALA A 6 -37.23 -9.47 -1.62
C ALA A 6 -35.94 -9.77 -0.84
N ILE A 7 -35.02 -8.81 -0.80
CA ILE A 7 -33.81 -8.99 0.01
C ILE A 7 -34.17 -9.10 1.51
N PRO A 8 -33.33 -9.77 2.33
CA PRO A 8 -33.58 -9.87 3.75
C PRO A 8 -33.74 -8.48 4.40
N GLU A 9 -34.79 -8.30 5.21
CA GLU A 9 -35.10 -7.03 5.86
C GLU A 9 -33.93 -6.50 6.72
N ALA A 10 -33.17 -7.40 7.35
CA ALA A 10 -31.97 -7.06 8.12
C ALA A 10 -30.95 -6.23 7.31
N TRP A 11 -30.90 -6.44 6.00
CA TRP A 11 -30.02 -5.67 5.12
C TRP A 11 -30.52 -4.23 4.95
N VAL A 12 -31.83 -4.05 4.74
CA VAL A 12 -32.47 -2.73 4.63
C VAL A 12 -32.31 -1.94 5.93
N VAL A 13 -32.50 -2.61 7.08
CA VAL A 13 -32.27 -2.01 8.40
C VAL A 13 -30.82 -1.55 8.57
N SER A 14 -29.86 -2.37 8.14
CA SER A 14 -28.44 -2.02 8.19
C SER A 14 -28.11 -0.82 7.29
N LEU A 15 -28.73 -0.74 6.10
CA LEU A 15 -28.60 0.40 5.21
C LEU A 15 -29.16 1.68 5.84
N PHE A 16 -30.35 1.61 6.43
CA PHE A 16 -31.00 2.75 7.08
C PHE A 16 -30.21 3.24 8.29
N ALA A 17 -29.67 2.32 9.10
CA ALA A 17 -28.77 2.67 10.20
C ALA A 17 -27.54 3.45 9.70
N ARG A 18 -26.96 3.02 8.56
CA ARG A 18 -25.84 3.74 7.94
C ARG A 18 -26.23 5.12 7.40
N MET A 19 -27.39 5.25 6.76
CA MET A 19 -27.90 6.54 6.28
C MET A 19 -28.19 7.49 7.45
N GLN A 20 -28.80 6.98 8.52
CA GLN A 20 -29.02 7.73 9.75
C GLN A 20 -27.69 8.22 10.36
N ALA A 21 -26.64 7.40 10.34
CA ALA A 21 -25.31 7.81 10.84
C ALA A 21 -24.66 8.91 9.97
N ILE A 22 -24.90 8.91 8.66
CA ILE A 22 -24.32 9.89 7.72
C ILE A 22 -25.09 11.21 7.75
N PHE A 23 -26.42 11.16 7.72
CA PHE A 23 -27.28 12.33 7.52
C PHE A 23 -27.98 12.83 8.80
N GLY A 24 -27.91 12.05 9.89
CA GLY A 24 -28.47 12.39 11.19
C GLY A 24 -29.97 12.67 11.14
N ALA A 25 -30.40 13.69 11.89
CA ALA A 25 -31.81 14.08 12.02
C ALA A 25 -32.52 14.34 10.67
N ARG A 26 -31.78 14.69 9.61
CA ARG A 26 -32.35 14.92 8.27
C ARG A 26 -32.91 13.63 7.66
N PHE A 27 -32.30 12.48 7.94
CA PHE A 27 -32.81 11.19 7.48
C PHE A 27 -34.06 10.80 8.27
N SER A 28 -34.04 10.98 9.60
CA SER A 28 -35.22 10.69 10.44
C SER A 28 -36.43 11.54 10.03
N ALA A 29 -36.20 12.82 9.70
CA ALA A 29 -37.27 13.73 9.28
C ALA A 29 -37.94 13.31 7.96
N LEU A 30 -37.24 12.60 7.07
CA LEU A 30 -37.80 12.12 5.80
C LEU A 30 -38.91 11.07 6.01
N TRP A 31 -38.87 10.37 7.14
CA TRP A 31 -39.76 9.24 7.44
C TRP A 31 -40.62 9.45 8.70
N ALA A 32 -40.69 10.68 9.22
CA ALA A 32 -41.34 10.98 10.50
C ALA A 32 -42.81 10.53 10.57
N ASP A 33 -43.52 10.64 9.44
CA ASP A 33 -44.95 10.30 9.32
C ASP A 33 -45.19 9.06 8.43
N ALA A 34 -44.14 8.30 8.12
CA ALA A 34 -44.22 7.14 7.22
C ALA A 34 -44.38 5.82 7.99
N ASP A 35 -45.13 4.87 7.41
CA ASP A 35 -45.13 3.48 7.86
C ASP A 35 -43.77 2.83 7.51
N LEU A 36 -42.89 2.76 8.52
CA LEU A 36 -41.53 2.26 8.34
C LEU A 36 -41.49 0.80 7.91
N ASP A 37 -42.46 -0.02 8.27
CA ASP A 37 -42.47 -1.44 7.91
C ASP A 37 -42.90 -1.62 6.44
N LEU A 38 -43.84 -0.79 5.98
CA LEU A 38 -44.15 -0.69 4.55
C LEU A 38 -42.94 -0.16 3.75
N VAL A 39 -42.27 0.89 4.25
CA VAL A 39 -41.09 1.47 3.60
C VAL A 39 -39.98 0.42 3.45
N LYS A 40 -39.63 -0.29 4.52
CA LYS A 40 -38.60 -1.35 4.46
C LYS A 40 -38.95 -2.44 3.46
N ARG A 41 -40.23 -2.84 3.37
CA ARG A 41 -40.70 -3.86 2.43
C ARG A 41 -40.54 -3.40 0.98
N VAL A 42 -40.99 -2.19 0.67
CA VAL A 42 -40.87 -1.58 -0.67
C VAL A 42 -39.39 -1.43 -1.07
N TRP A 43 -38.54 -1.00 -0.13
CA TRP A 43 -37.09 -0.97 -0.34
C TRP A 43 -36.53 -2.37 -0.59
N GLY A 44 -36.96 -3.38 0.18
CA GLY A 44 -36.51 -4.76 0.03
C GLY A 44 -36.87 -5.37 -1.33
N GLU A 45 -38.07 -5.08 -1.83
CA GLU A 45 -38.53 -5.51 -3.16
C GLU A 45 -37.76 -4.81 -4.28
N ALA A 46 -37.59 -3.49 -4.21
CA ALA A 46 -36.88 -2.72 -5.23
C ALA A 46 -35.39 -3.09 -5.30
N LEU A 47 -34.75 -3.27 -4.15
CA LEU A 47 -33.34 -3.62 -4.06
C LEU A 47 -33.04 -5.07 -4.43
N ALA A 48 -34.04 -5.96 -4.44
CA ALA A 48 -33.88 -7.31 -4.95
C ALA A 48 -33.40 -7.33 -6.40
N GLN A 49 -33.76 -6.32 -7.20
CA GLN A 49 -33.37 -6.22 -8.60
C GLN A 49 -31.97 -5.65 -8.82
N VAL A 50 -31.31 -5.14 -7.78
CA VAL A 50 -29.98 -4.51 -7.87
C VAL A 50 -28.89 -5.55 -7.65
N GLN A 51 -27.80 -5.46 -8.43
CA GLN A 51 -26.65 -6.34 -8.26
C GLN A 51 -25.85 -5.98 -6.98
N PRO A 52 -25.30 -6.97 -6.25
CA PRO A 52 -24.60 -6.70 -4.98
C PRO A 52 -23.43 -5.70 -5.08
N ASP A 53 -22.68 -5.71 -6.19
CA ASP A 53 -21.55 -4.79 -6.39
C ASP A 53 -22.00 -3.35 -6.63
N ASP A 54 -23.12 -3.18 -7.33
CA ASP A 54 -23.74 -1.89 -7.59
C ASP A 54 -24.27 -1.26 -6.32
N MET A 55 -24.89 -2.08 -5.47
CA MET A 55 -25.37 -1.72 -4.15
C MET A 55 -24.23 -1.31 -3.21
N ARG A 56 -23.11 -2.05 -3.18
CA ARG A 56 -21.92 -1.66 -2.40
C ARG A 56 -21.34 -0.33 -2.86
N ARG A 57 -21.26 -0.11 -4.18
CA ARG A 57 -20.80 1.16 -4.75
C ARG A 57 -21.71 2.31 -4.31
N ALA A 58 -23.03 2.17 -4.43
CA ALA A 58 -23.99 3.19 -4.01
C ALA A 58 -23.79 3.56 -2.53
N VAL A 59 -23.60 2.57 -1.65
CA VAL A 59 -23.33 2.78 -0.22
C VAL A 59 -22.04 3.58 0.03
N MET A 60 -21.01 3.40 -0.80
CA MET A 60 -19.76 4.17 -0.73
C MET A 60 -19.91 5.61 -1.22
N LEU A 61 -20.93 5.89 -2.04
CA LEU A 61 -21.22 7.23 -2.55
C LEU A 61 -22.05 8.07 -1.59
N LEU A 62 -22.79 7.44 -0.66
CA LEU A 62 -23.67 8.13 0.30
C LEU A 62 -23.04 9.34 1.00
N PRO A 63 -21.78 9.30 1.52
CA PRO A 63 -21.20 10.47 2.18
C PRO A 63 -20.98 11.68 1.26
N ARG A 64 -21.03 11.51 -0.06
CA ARG A 64 -20.87 12.59 -1.05
C ARG A 64 -22.18 13.28 -1.37
N GLU A 65 -23.32 12.69 -1.01
CA GLU A 65 -24.62 13.29 -1.25
C GLU A 65 -24.89 14.44 -0.29
N LYS A 66 -25.49 15.53 -0.80
CA LYS A 66 -25.81 16.72 0.02
C LYS A 66 -27.06 16.52 0.89
N ARG A 67 -27.89 15.54 0.56
CA ARG A 67 -29.18 15.26 1.18
C ARG A 67 -29.34 13.74 1.34
N PRO A 68 -30.06 13.28 2.36
CA PRO A 68 -30.42 11.87 2.47
C PRO A 68 -31.18 11.43 1.21
N PRO A 69 -30.79 10.31 0.57
CA PRO A 69 -31.50 9.82 -0.61
C PRO A 69 -32.82 9.14 -0.21
N ASP A 70 -33.85 9.32 -1.03
CA ASP A 70 -35.03 8.47 -1.04
C ASP A 70 -34.77 7.20 -1.88
N LEU A 71 -35.77 6.32 -2.01
CA LEU A 71 -35.62 5.06 -2.75
C LEU A 71 -35.24 5.29 -4.23
N PRO A 72 -35.96 6.13 -5.00
CA PRO A 72 -35.58 6.42 -6.39
C PRO A 72 -34.15 6.95 -6.50
N ARG A 73 -33.76 7.92 -5.65
CA ARG A 73 -32.40 8.48 -5.67
C ARG A 73 -31.35 7.43 -5.32
N PHE A 74 -31.63 6.52 -4.39
CA PHE A 74 -30.71 5.45 -4.07
C PHE A 74 -30.56 4.44 -5.23
N LEU A 75 -31.64 4.16 -5.96
CA LEU A 75 -31.57 3.33 -7.17
C LEU A 75 -30.72 3.99 -8.26
N GLU A 76 -30.82 5.32 -8.45
CA GLU A 76 -29.93 6.06 -9.37
C GLU A 76 -28.44 5.92 -8.97
N LEU A 77 -28.14 5.89 -7.66
CA LEU A 77 -26.76 5.66 -7.19
C LEU A 77 -26.29 4.21 -7.45
N CYS A 78 -27.22 3.27 -7.48
CA CYS A 78 -26.97 1.88 -7.85
C CYS A 78 -26.76 1.73 -9.36
N GLU A 79 -27.30 2.62 -10.19
CA GLU A 79 -27.13 2.49 -11.63
C GLU A 79 -25.64 2.45 -12.04
N PRO A 80 -25.29 1.62 -13.03
CA PRO A 80 -23.94 1.54 -13.52
C PRO A 80 -23.57 2.86 -14.20
N VAL A 81 -22.65 3.60 -13.56
CA VAL A 81 -22.01 4.77 -14.15
C VAL A 81 -21.51 4.40 -15.57
N PRO A 82 -21.84 5.19 -16.62
CA PRO A 82 -21.39 4.95 -17.98
C PRO A 82 -19.87 4.73 -18.03
N VAL A 83 -19.40 3.86 -18.93
CA VAL A 83 -17.97 3.47 -19.03
C VAL A 83 -17.03 4.69 -19.03
N ALA A 84 -17.44 5.79 -19.64
CA ALA A 84 -16.69 7.05 -19.68
C ALA A 84 -16.44 7.69 -18.30
N GLN A 85 -17.33 7.48 -17.33
CA GLN A 85 -17.23 8.05 -15.96
C GLN A 85 -16.70 7.04 -14.92
N ARG A 86 -16.59 5.74 -15.27
CA ARG A 86 -16.03 4.69 -14.38
C ARG A 86 -14.57 4.93 -13.99
N ALA A 87 -13.84 5.74 -14.76
CA ALA A 87 -12.46 6.11 -14.46
C ALA A 87 -12.29 6.84 -13.12
N SER A 88 -13.36 7.37 -12.51
CA SER A 88 -13.27 8.19 -11.28
C SER A 88 -13.46 7.43 -9.96
N PHE A 89 -13.89 6.16 -9.96
CA PHE A 89 -14.40 5.50 -8.74
C PHE A 89 -13.76 4.14 -8.35
N GLY A 90 -12.72 3.68 -9.06
CA GLY A 90 -11.99 2.47 -8.70
C GLY A 90 -10.48 2.64 -8.82
N PRO A 91 -9.66 1.76 -8.21
CA PRO A 91 -8.25 1.68 -8.58
C PRO A 91 -8.19 1.46 -10.09
N ALA A 92 -7.30 2.19 -10.78
CA ALA A 92 -7.13 2.08 -12.21
C ALA A 92 -7.01 0.58 -12.57
N ARG A 93 -8.07 0.01 -13.12
CA ARG A 93 -8.00 -1.34 -13.66
C ARG A 93 -7.14 -1.22 -14.90
N LEU A 94 -5.97 -1.86 -14.86
CA LEU A 94 -5.16 -2.02 -16.05
C LEU A 94 -6.06 -2.63 -17.13
N PRO A 95 -5.92 -2.20 -18.40
CA PRO A 95 -6.59 -2.85 -19.50
C PRO A 95 -6.39 -4.36 -19.41
N LEU A 96 -7.42 -5.14 -19.76
CA LEU A 96 -7.24 -6.57 -19.92
C LEU A 96 -6.37 -6.77 -21.16
N PHE A 97 -5.07 -6.97 -20.94
CA PHE A 97 -4.15 -7.35 -21.99
C PHE A 97 -4.24 -8.86 -22.18
N GLU A 98 -4.29 -9.30 -23.43
CA GLU A 98 -4.04 -10.71 -23.74
C GLU A 98 -2.66 -11.12 -23.24
N ARG A 99 -2.52 -12.39 -22.87
CA ARG A 99 -1.21 -12.91 -22.48
C ARG A 99 -0.26 -12.75 -23.65
N ALA A 100 0.87 -12.07 -23.44
CA ALA A 100 1.91 -11.94 -24.45
C ALA A 100 2.34 -13.32 -24.97
N ASP A 101 2.54 -13.42 -26.28
CA ASP A 101 3.07 -14.63 -26.90
C ASP A 101 4.52 -14.89 -26.45
N ALA A 102 4.99 -16.12 -26.64
CA ALA A 102 6.31 -16.54 -26.18
C ALA A 102 7.45 -15.73 -26.84
N ALA A 103 7.31 -15.33 -28.12
CA ALA A 103 8.35 -14.58 -28.81
C ALA A 103 8.46 -13.13 -28.28
N THR A 104 7.33 -12.52 -27.94
CA THR A 104 7.29 -11.21 -27.25
C THR A 104 7.95 -11.30 -25.88
N VAL A 105 7.67 -12.35 -25.11
CA VAL A 105 8.31 -12.58 -23.80
C VAL A 105 9.82 -12.74 -23.94
N ASP A 106 10.29 -13.59 -24.86
CA ASP A 106 11.72 -13.82 -25.07
C ASP A 106 12.46 -12.55 -25.52
N THR A 107 11.82 -11.74 -26.37
CA THR A 107 12.35 -10.44 -26.79
C THR A 107 12.49 -9.49 -25.60
N CYS A 108 11.47 -9.38 -24.76
CA CYS A 108 11.50 -8.56 -23.55
C CYS A 108 12.57 -9.05 -22.56
N MET A 109 12.66 -10.35 -22.32
CA MET A 109 13.64 -10.95 -21.42
C MET A 109 15.07 -10.77 -21.93
N THR A 110 15.28 -10.83 -23.25
CA THR A 110 16.58 -10.57 -23.87
C THR A 110 16.99 -9.11 -23.68
N ARG A 111 16.07 -8.16 -23.97
CA ARG A 111 16.33 -6.73 -23.70
C ARG A 111 16.65 -6.44 -22.23
N MET A 112 15.96 -7.10 -21.30
CA MET A 112 16.25 -6.97 -19.87
C MET A 112 17.65 -7.51 -19.53
N ARG A 113 18.01 -8.69 -20.05
CA ARG A 113 19.35 -9.27 -19.86
C ARG A 113 20.44 -8.37 -20.43
N ASP A 114 20.26 -7.83 -21.62
CA ASP A 114 21.23 -6.93 -22.26
C ASP A 114 21.40 -5.64 -21.47
N GLY A 115 20.29 -5.06 -20.97
CA GLY A 115 20.33 -3.87 -20.13
C GLY A 115 20.97 -4.10 -18.76
N LEU A 116 20.83 -5.31 -18.20
CA LEU A 116 21.42 -5.70 -16.91
C LEU A 116 22.83 -6.29 -17.03
N ALA A 117 23.28 -6.67 -18.24
CA ALA A 117 24.59 -7.26 -18.47
C ALA A 117 25.76 -6.43 -17.89
N PRO A 118 25.78 -5.09 -17.99
CA PRO A 118 26.83 -4.28 -17.36
C PRO A 118 26.86 -4.36 -15.83
N LEU A 119 25.74 -4.72 -15.20
CA LEU A 119 25.59 -4.81 -13.75
C LEU A 119 25.75 -6.24 -13.21
N ALA A 120 25.81 -7.24 -14.09
CA ALA A 120 25.81 -8.66 -13.70
C ALA A 120 27.00 -9.07 -12.83
N GLY A 121 28.12 -8.34 -12.89
CA GLY A 121 29.30 -8.55 -12.04
C GLY A 121 29.45 -7.55 -10.88
N VAL A 122 28.55 -6.57 -10.76
CA VAL A 122 28.62 -5.55 -9.71
C VAL A 122 27.84 -6.04 -8.51
N SER A 123 28.54 -6.43 -7.44
CA SER A 123 27.87 -6.74 -6.17
C SER A 123 27.22 -5.47 -5.63
N PRO A 124 25.89 -5.44 -5.43
CA PRO A 124 25.21 -4.26 -4.90
C PRO A 124 25.69 -4.01 -3.47
N SER A 125 26.51 -2.97 -3.31
CA SER A 125 27.06 -2.59 -2.02
C SER A 125 26.15 -1.59 -1.31
N PRO A 126 25.88 -1.75 0.00
CA PRO A 126 25.16 -0.76 0.78
C PRO A 126 26.00 0.49 1.08
N GLN A 127 27.24 0.58 0.59
CA GLN A 127 28.13 1.72 0.77
C GLN A 127 27.46 3.06 0.40
N TRP A 128 26.62 3.07 -0.65
CA TRP A 128 25.88 4.27 -1.04
C TRP A 128 25.03 4.85 0.10
N ALA A 129 24.49 4.00 0.98
CA ALA A 129 23.63 4.40 2.07
C ALA A 129 24.44 5.06 3.19
N PHE A 130 25.62 4.52 3.50
CA PHE A 130 26.57 5.14 4.42
C PHE A 130 26.99 6.52 3.91
N ASP A 131 27.42 6.61 2.66
CA ASP A 131 27.87 7.86 2.06
C ASP A 131 26.74 8.88 1.98
N MET A 132 25.51 8.44 1.72
CA MET A 132 24.33 9.30 1.69
C MET A 132 23.97 9.85 3.07
N LEU A 133 24.00 9.03 4.12
CA LEU A 133 23.75 9.49 5.49
C LEU A 133 24.88 10.41 5.99
N LEU A 134 26.13 10.12 5.64
CA LEU A 134 27.29 10.98 5.96
C LEU A 134 27.19 12.34 5.26
N ARG A 135 26.77 12.37 3.99
CA ARG A 135 26.56 13.62 3.25
C ARG A 135 25.38 14.44 3.77
N GLY A 136 24.33 13.77 4.25
CA GLY A 136 23.11 14.42 4.75
C GLY A 136 22.23 15.08 3.68
N THR A 137 22.65 15.02 2.41
CA THR A 137 21.96 15.62 1.24
C THR A 137 21.83 14.63 0.09
N ALA A 138 20.80 14.84 -0.73
CA ALA A 138 20.66 14.15 -2.01
C ALA A 138 21.74 14.62 -3.01
N HIS A 139 21.89 13.92 -4.13
CA HIS A 139 22.91 14.25 -5.14
C HIS A 139 22.76 15.68 -5.70
N ASN A 140 21.53 16.21 -5.71
CA ASN A 140 21.22 17.59 -6.12
C ASN A 140 21.42 18.63 -4.99
N GLY A 141 22.06 18.28 -3.88
CA GLY A 141 22.33 19.17 -2.75
C GLY A 141 21.15 19.45 -1.82
N ARG A 142 19.94 18.96 -2.14
CA ARG A 142 18.76 19.17 -1.28
C ARG A 142 18.84 18.29 -0.02
N PRO A 143 18.21 18.70 1.09
CA PRO A 143 18.09 17.86 2.28
C PRO A 143 17.43 16.50 1.96
N LEU A 144 17.87 15.45 2.64
CA LEU A 144 17.26 14.14 2.51
C LEU A 144 15.81 14.16 3.04
N GLY A 145 14.86 13.80 2.17
CA GLY A 145 13.48 13.55 2.56
C GLY A 145 13.38 12.37 3.54
N ALA A 146 12.27 12.33 4.30
CA ALA A 146 12.04 11.31 5.33
C ALA A 146 12.17 9.88 4.78
N GLU A 147 11.59 9.63 3.61
CA GLU A 147 11.61 8.30 2.99
C GLU A 147 13.01 7.89 2.50
N ALA A 148 13.74 8.82 1.90
CA ALA A 148 15.12 8.58 1.48
C ALA A 148 16.03 8.26 2.69
N ARG A 149 15.82 8.95 3.81
CA ARG A 149 16.52 8.66 5.07
C ARG A 149 16.14 7.30 5.64
N ARG A 150 14.86 6.92 5.57
CA ARG A 150 14.38 5.60 6.02
C ARG A 150 15.03 4.48 5.21
N ILE A 151 15.00 4.56 3.88
CA ILE A 151 15.58 3.55 2.98
C ILE A 151 17.09 3.40 3.23
N ALA A 152 17.81 4.52 3.37
CA ALA A 152 19.24 4.48 3.68
C ALA A 152 19.51 3.85 5.07
N THR A 153 18.69 4.17 6.07
CA THR A 153 18.78 3.57 7.41
C THR A 153 18.54 2.06 7.35
N ASP A 154 17.51 1.61 6.64
CA ASP A 154 17.20 0.18 6.45
C ASP A 154 18.34 -0.57 5.77
N ALA A 155 18.94 0.02 4.73
CA ALA A 155 20.11 -0.55 4.05
C ALA A 155 21.33 -0.66 4.97
N VAL A 156 21.62 0.37 5.77
CA VAL A 156 22.74 0.38 6.74
C VAL A 156 22.57 -0.68 7.83
N VAL A 157 21.36 -0.86 8.38
CA VAL A 157 21.16 -1.84 9.46
C VAL A 157 21.00 -3.29 8.98
N SER A 158 20.95 -3.49 7.66
CA SER A 158 20.82 -4.81 7.05
C SER A 158 22.04 -5.72 7.29
N ALA A 159 21.93 -7.01 6.96
CA ALA A 159 23.06 -7.94 7.00
C ALA A 159 24.21 -7.49 6.09
N ALA A 160 23.89 -7.01 4.88
CA ALA A 160 24.87 -6.45 3.96
C ALA A 160 25.54 -5.20 4.54
N GLY A 161 24.78 -4.34 5.24
CA GLY A 161 25.31 -3.15 5.89
C GLY A 161 26.33 -3.49 6.98
N ARG A 162 26.05 -4.53 7.79
CA ARG A 162 27.02 -5.04 8.78
C ARG A 162 28.31 -5.56 8.14
N ALA A 163 28.18 -6.38 7.10
CA ALA A 163 29.34 -6.89 6.35
C ALA A 163 30.17 -5.72 5.77
N CYS A 164 29.50 -4.70 5.21
CA CYS A 164 30.17 -3.50 4.69
C CYS A 164 30.98 -2.74 5.76
N VAL A 165 30.53 -2.69 7.02
CA VAL A 165 31.34 -2.10 8.11
C VAL A 165 32.54 -2.98 8.44
N ALA A 166 32.38 -4.30 8.47
CA ALA A 166 33.48 -5.24 8.74
C ALA A 166 34.57 -5.16 7.67
N ASP A 167 34.15 -5.19 6.39
CA ASP A 167 35.03 -5.19 5.21
C ASP A 167 35.61 -3.80 4.89
N ALA A 168 35.10 -2.74 5.53
CA ALA A 168 35.55 -1.37 5.26
C ALA A 168 37.03 -1.18 5.60
N PRO A 169 37.80 -0.42 4.77
CA PRO A 169 39.17 -0.04 5.09
C PRO A 169 39.25 0.71 6.42
N THR A 170 40.34 0.51 7.18
CA THR A 170 40.53 1.07 8.53
C THR A 170 40.28 2.58 8.60
N ALA A 171 40.67 3.32 7.55
CA ALA A 171 40.48 4.77 7.47
C ALA A 171 39.00 5.23 7.48
N VAL A 172 38.07 4.41 6.99
CA VAL A 172 36.63 4.75 6.90
C VAL A 172 35.76 3.92 7.83
N ARG A 173 36.26 2.77 8.32
CA ARG A 173 35.56 1.83 9.21
C ARG A 173 34.96 2.52 10.43
N ALA A 174 35.71 3.40 11.10
CA ALA A 174 35.22 4.12 12.28
C ALA A 174 34.01 5.02 11.96
N ARG A 175 34.03 5.71 10.81
CA ARG A 175 32.92 6.57 10.35
C ARG A 175 31.69 5.74 10.02
N TYR A 176 31.87 4.61 9.33
CA TYR A 176 30.76 3.72 8.97
C TYR A 176 30.15 3.05 10.21
N ARG A 177 30.98 2.64 11.18
CA ARG A 177 30.51 2.11 12.47
C ARG A 177 29.66 3.13 13.22
N ALA A 178 30.08 4.40 13.28
CA ALA A 178 29.31 5.45 13.93
C ALA A 178 27.92 5.66 13.26
N VAL A 179 27.87 5.64 11.92
CA VAL A 179 26.61 5.72 11.16
C VAL A 179 25.73 4.51 11.41
N PHE A 180 26.31 3.30 11.42
CA PHE A 180 25.59 2.07 11.72
C PHE A 180 24.95 2.10 13.10
N GLU A 181 25.71 2.47 14.14
CA GLU A 181 25.19 2.57 15.50
C GLU A 181 24.10 3.63 15.63
N ALA A 182 24.27 4.79 15.00
CA ALA A 182 23.25 5.84 14.99
C ALA A 182 21.95 5.37 14.31
N ALA A 183 22.08 4.68 13.17
CA ALA A 183 20.94 4.09 12.46
C ALA A 183 20.23 3.00 13.29
N TYR A 184 20.99 2.18 14.01
CA TYR A 184 20.46 1.13 14.88
C TYR A 184 19.68 1.70 16.07
N ARG A 185 20.24 2.75 16.72
CA ARG A 185 19.57 3.48 17.81
C ARG A 185 18.30 4.19 17.31
N ALA A 186 18.33 4.77 16.11
CA ALA A 186 17.16 5.42 15.52
C ALA A 186 15.98 4.46 15.28
N ARG A 187 16.24 3.15 15.14
CA ARG A 187 15.20 2.11 15.07
C ARG A 187 14.73 1.60 16.44
N GLY A 188 15.26 2.14 17.53
CA GLY A 188 14.98 1.69 18.90
C GLY A 188 15.75 0.42 19.30
N GLY A 189 16.77 0.01 18.54
CA GLY A 189 17.60 -1.15 18.86
C GLY A 189 18.84 -0.79 19.67
N VAL A 190 19.37 -1.75 20.43
CA VAL A 190 20.69 -1.66 21.08
C VAL A 190 21.75 -2.16 20.09
N PRO A 191 22.77 -1.35 19.74
CA PRO A 191 23.81 -1.81 18.83
C PRO A 191 24.56 -3.03 19.42
N PRO A 192 24.94 -4.03 18.61
CA PRO A 192 25.76 -5.14 19.09
C PRO A 192 27.12 -4.62 19.59
N SER A 193 27.56 -5.09 20.76
CA SER A 193 28.81 -4.60 21.38
C SER A 193 30.09 -5.09 20.68
N ARG A 194 29.99 -6.16 19.87
CA ARG A 194 31.07 -6.76 19.07
C ARG A 194 30.58 -7.17 17.69
N VAL A 195 31.44 -7.02 16.68
CA VAL A 195 31.24 -7.59 15.34
C VAL A 195 31.92 -8.97 15.32
N PRO A 196 31.24 -10.06 14.95
CA PRO A 196 31.90 -11.34 14.72
C PRO A 196 32.93 -11.18 13.59
N GLY A 197 34.21 -11.49 13.86
CA GLY A 197 35.33 -11.37 12.90
C GLY A 197 36.52 -10.51 13.35
N GLU A 198 36.52 -9.98 14.59
CA GLU A 198 37.69 -9.27 15.14
C GLU A 198 38.79 -10.21 15.71
N ASP A 199 38.54 -11.52 15.89
CA ASP A 199 39.50 -12.46 16.54
C ASP A 199 39.57 -13.87 15.89
N ASP A 200 39.72 -13.99 14.57
CA ASP A 200 40.09 -15.29 13.91
C ASP A 200 41.60 -15.35 13.58
N GLU A 201 42.45 -14.61 14.31
CA GLU A 201 43.90 -14.87 14.36
C GLU A 201 44.26 -15.34 15.78
N GLU A 202 44.00 -16.62 16.02
CA GLU A 202 44.60 -17.34 17.15
C GLU A 202 46.12 -17.42 16.88
N PRO A 203 47.00 -16.85 17.73
CA PRO A 203 48.42 -17.02 17.55
C PRO A 203 48.74 -18.50 17.80
N GLN A 204 49.16 -19.20 16.74
CA GLN A 204 49.72 -20.54 16.88
C GLN A 204 50.94 -20.45 17.80
N GLU A 205 50.78 -20.90 19.05
CA GLU A 205 51.89 -21.15 19.94
C GLU A 205 52.78 -22.22 19.31
N ALA A 206 53.91 -21.79 18.76
CA ALA A 206 55.01 -22.64 18.38
C ALA A 206 55.55 -23.32 19.64
N THR A 207 55.11 -24.56 19.90
CA THR A 207 55.75 -25.45 20.87
C THR A 207 56.99 -26.06 20.22
N LEU A 208 58.16 -25.69 20.76
CA LEU A 208 59.45 -26.36 20.60
C LEU A 208 59.50 -27.62 21.47
#